data_AF-A0A4Q1CGQ2-F1
#
_entry.id   AF-A0A4Q1CGQ2-F1
#
_cell.length_a   1.000
_cell.length_b   1.000
_cell.length_c   1.000
_cell.angle_alpha   90.00
_cell.angle_beta   90.00
_cell.angle_gamma   90.00
#
_symmetry.space_group_name_H-M   'P 1'
#
loop_
_entity.id
_entity.type
_entity.pdbx_description
1 polymer ?
#
loop_
_entity_poly.entity_id
_entity_poly.type
_entity_poly.pdbx_seq_one_letter_code
_entity_poly.pdbx_strand_id
1 'polypeptide(L)'
;MEIEQLISILEASAEYYSQKNKEKVTITDIEDALYMRLSDKYNFEWRGDLWDIEISITDIIEILNDFDFSILTRSIETNKDLLPDEFLLRYKVKIKSNGLIWIIHRYDKDPFPSNPHAHQLENNIKLDLSTGKCYKVRSYIYTISKKNLIDIRLKAEQVLKIDLPPLLI
;
A
#
# COMPACT_ATOMS: atom_id res chain seq x y z
N MET A 1 -18.52 3.80 -15.49
CA MET A 1 -17.53 3.44 -16.55
C MET A 1 -17.66 1.96 -16.94
N GLU A 2 -17.46 1.62 -18.22
CA GLU A 2 -17.42 0.22 -18.68
C GLU A 2 -16.08 -0.45 -18.32
N ILE A 3 -16.09 -1.74 -17.98
CA ILE A 3 -14.88 -2.49 -17.55
C ILE A 3 -13.75 -2.40 -18.59
N GLU A 4 -14.09 -2.55 -19.87
CA GLU A 4 -13.13 -2.48 -20.97
C GLU A 4 -12.48 -1.10 -21.10
N GLN A 5 -13.23 -0.04 -20.78
CA GLN A 5 -12.73 1.32 -20.80
C GLN A 5 -11.70 1.55 -19.69
N LEU A 6 -11.96 1.05 -18.47
CA LEU A 6 -11.00 1.17 -17.37
C LEU A 6 -9.71 0.39 -17.67
N ILE A 7 -9.82 -0.83 -18.18
CA ILE A 7 -8.66 -1.64 -18.57
C ILE A 7 -7.79 -0.88 -19.58
N SER A 8 -8.40 -0.32 -20.63
CA SER A 8 -7.68 0.45 -21.65
C SER A 8 -6.99 1.68 -21.06
N ILE A 9 -7.64 2.38 -20.12
CA ILE A 9 -7.05 3.53 -19.42
C ILE A 9 -5.85 3.12 -18.55
N LEU A 10 -5.95 2.00 -17.84
CA LEU A 10 -4.86 1.47 -17.01
C LEU A 10 -3.69 0.98 -17.87
N GLU A 11 -3.95 0.34 -19.00
CA GLU A 11 -2.93 -0.07 -19.98
C GLU A 11 -2.17 1.13 -20.54
N ALA A 12 -2.89 2.15 -21.01
CA ALA A 12 -2.28 3.37 -21.53
C ALA A 12 -1.47 4.11 -20.46
N SER A 13 -1.94 4.09 -19.20
CA SER A 13 -1.22 4.67 -18.06
C SER A 13 0.08 3.90 -17.75
N ALA A 14 0.02 2.56 -17.76
CA ALA A 14 1.20 1.71 -17.54
C ALA A 14 2.26 1.91 -18.63
N GLU A 15 1.85 2.04 -19.89
CA GLU A 15 2.75 2.39 -21.00
C GLU A 15 3.38 3.76 -20.80
N TYR A 16 2.57 4.78 -20.50
CA TYR A 16 3.05 6.15 -20.26
C TYR A 16 4.11 6.19 -19.16
N TYR A 17 3.85 5.59 -17.99
CA TYR A 17 4.79 5.59 -16.88
C TYR A 17 6.02 4.73 -17.15
N SER A 18 5.88 3.63 -17.89
CA SER A 18 7.03 2.83 -18.31
C SER A 18 8.01 3.64 -19.16
N GLN A 19 7.48 4.43 -20.10
CA GLN A 19 8.29 5.31 -20.95
C GLN A 19 8.89 6.48 -20.13
N LYS A 20 8.08 7.14 -19.30
CA LYS A 20 8.49 8.28 -18.47
C LYS A 20 9.64 7.92 -17.52
N ASN A 21 9.52 6.77 -16.84
CA ASN A 21 10.46 6.36 -15.80
C ASN A 21 11.64 5.54 -16.34
N LYS A 22 11.59 5.10 -17.61
CA LYS A 22 12.57 4.18 -18.21
C LYS A 22 12.70 2.86 -17.44
N GLU A 23 11.62 2.41 -16.84
CA GLU A 23 11.49 1.15 -16.12
C GLU A 23 10.16 0.48 -16.51
N LYS A 24 10.00 -0.81 -16.24
CA LYS A 24 8.74 -1.48 -16.55
C LYS A 24 7.72 -1.17 -15.45
N VAL A 25 6.63 -0.48 -15.81
CA VAL A 25 5.45 -0.25 -14.97
C VAL A 25 4.30 -1.08 -15.54
N THR A 26 3.68 -1.90 -14.70
CA THR A 26 2.56 -2.78 -15.08
C THR A 26 1.21 -2.17 -14.73
N ILE A 27 0.13 -2.73 -15.27
CA ILE A 27 -1.25 -2.37 -14.86
C ILE A 27 -1.41 -2.51 -13.35
N THR A 28 -0.92 -3.61 -12.77
CA THR A 28 -0.99 -3.86 -11.32
C THR A 28 -0.25 -2.77 -10.52
N ASP A 29 0.87 -2.27 -11.02
CA ASP A 29 1.60 -1.16 -10.37
C ASP A 29 0.78 0.14 -10.40
N ILE A 30 0.08 0.42 -11.50
CA ILE A 30 -0.84 1.57 -11.60
C ILE A 30 -1.99 1.40 -10.62
N GLU A 31 -2.62 0.23 -10.57
CA GLU A 31 -3.71 -0.06 -9.63
C GLU A 31 -3.26 0.10 -8.17
N ASP A 32 -2.09 -0.43 -7.82
CA ASP A 32 -1.52 -0.32 -6.47
C ASP A 32 -1.24 1.14 -6.12
N ALA A 33 -0.62 1.90 -7.03
CA ALA A 33 -0.32 3.31 -6.84
C ALA A 33 -1.60 4.16 -6.69
N LEU A 34 -2.61 3.94 -7.53
CA LEU A 34 -3.90 4.62 -7.45
C LEU A 34 -4.62 4.29 -6.14
N TYR A 35 -4.66 3.01 -5.77
CA TYR A 35 -5.27 2.58 -4.53
C TYR A 35 -4.62 3.26 -3.32
N MET A 36 -3.29 3.34 -3.30
CA MET A 36 -2.54 4.04 -2.24
C MET A 36 -2.85 5.53 -2.16
N ARG A 37 -3.09 6.21 -3.30
CA ARG A 37 -3.42 7.64 -3.35
C ARG A 37 -4.88 7.95 -3.06
N LEU A 38 -5.80 7.03 -3.36
CA LEU A 38 -7.23 7.31 -3.39
C LEU A 38 -8.00 6.64 -2.25
N SER A 39 -7.44 5.62 -1.59
CA SER A 39 -8.16 4.83 -0.58
C SER A 39 -8.72 5.65 0.57
N ASP A 40 -7.98 6.64 1.07
CA ASP A 40 -8.45 7.53 2.13
C ASP A 40 -9.54 8.50 1.63
N LYS A 41 -9.38 9.03 0.42
CA LYS A 41 -10.28 10.03 -0.16
C LYS A 41 -11.66 9.44 -0.46
N TYR A 42 -11.69 8.22 -0.96
CA TYR A 42 -12.91 7.52 -1.36
C TYR A 42 -13.36 6.46 -0.35
N ASN A 43 -12.65 6.33 0.77
CA ASN A 43 -12.93 5.35 1.83
C ASN A 43 -13.03 3.91 1.30
N PHE A 44 -12.05 3.51 0.48
CA PHE A 44 -11.98 2.14 -0.04
C PHE A 44 -11.79 1.14 1.10
N GLU A 45 -12.50 0.03 1.05
CA GLU A 45 -12.33 -1.11 1.95
C GLU A 45 -11.31 -2.12 1.41
N TRP A 46 -11.21 -2.25 0.08
CA TRP A 46 -10.35 -3.19 -0.63
C TRP A 46 -10.01 -2.71 -2.04
N ARG A 47 -9.00 -3.32 -2.69
CA ARG A 47 -8.52 -2.91 -4.03
C ARG A 47 -9.59 -2.86 -5.12
N GLY A 48 -10.63 -3.68 -5.01
CA GLY A 48 -11.70 -3.74 -6.01
C GLY A 48 -12.58 -2.49 -6.06
N ASP A 49 -12.62 -1.68 -4.99
CA ASP A 49 -13.40 -0.44 -4.99
C ASP A 49 -12.85 0.59 -6.00
N LEU A 50 -11.60 0.41 -6.48
CA LEU A 50 -11.05 1.20 -7.58
C LEU A 50 -11.85 1.03 -8.89
N TRP A 51 -12.57 -0.08 -9.06
CA TRP A 51 -13.37 -0.33 -10.27
C TRP A 51 -14.71 0.44 -10.25
N ASP A 52 -15.11 0.97 -9.09
CA ASP A 52 -16.34 1.73 -8.93
C ASP A 52 -16.16 3.24 -9.17
N ILE A 53 -14.93 3.71 -9.35
CA ILE A 53 -14.66 5.13 -9.61
C ILE A 53 -14.61 5.43 -11.11
N GLU A 54 -15.06 6.63 -11.47
CA GLU A 54 -14.85 7.17 -12.81
C GLU A 54 -13.54 7.98 -12.81
N ILE A 55 -12.60 7.57 -13.64
CA ILE A 55 -11.27 8.17 -13.73
C ILE A 55 -10.78 8.17 -15.18
N SER A 56 -10.18 9.27 -15.61
CA SER A 56 -9.55 9.38 -16.94
C SER A 56 -8.03 9.20 -16.86
N ILE A 57 -7.39 8.99 -18.00
CA ILE A 57 -5.92 8.94 -18.08
C ILE A 57 -5.27 10.24 -17.58
N THR A 58 -5.89 11.39 -17.85
CA THR A 58 -5.38 12.69 -17.39
C THR A 58 -5.41 12.79 -15.87
N ASP A 59 -6.48 12.31 -15.24
CA ASP A 59 -6.59 12.25 -13.79
C ASP A 59 -5.51 11.33 -13.20
N ILE A 60 -5.28 10.14 -13.79
CA ILE A 60 -4.23 9.21 -13.34
C ILE A 60 -2.84 9.88 -13.44
N ILE A 61 -2.57 10.58 -14.55
CA ILE A 61 -1.30 11.30 -14.71
C ILE A 61 -1.14 12.37 -13.64
N GLU A 62 -2.20 13.11 -13.32
CA GLU A 62 -2.17 14.13 -12.27
C GLU A 62 -1.97 13.52 -10.88
N ILE A 63 -2.73 12.49 -10.53
CA ILE A 63 -2.70 11.80 -9.23
C ILE A 63 -1.33 11.14 -8.97
N LEU A 64 -0.73 10.56 -10.01
CA LEU A 64 0.52 9.79 -9.91
C LEU A 64 1.75 10.57 -10.37
N ASN A 65 1.64 11.86 -10.68
CA ASN A 65 2.75 12.62 -11.28
C ASN A 65 4.04 12.58 -10.45
N ASP A 66 3.91 12.53 -9.13
CA ASP A 66 5.00 12.50 -8.15
C ASP A 66 5.18 11.14 -7.45
N PHE A 67 4.51 10.08 -7.94
CA PHE A 67 4.59 8.76 -7.34
C PHE A 67 5.90 8.05 -7.72
N ASP A 68 6.66 7.60 -6.72
CA ASP A 68 7.86 6.77 -6.90
C ASP A 68 7.47 5.29 -6.98
N PHE A 69 7.34 4.76 -8.21
CA PHE A 69 6.98 3.36 -8.44
C PHE A 69 7.98 2.34 -7.88
N SER A 70 9.23 2.74 -7.64
CA SER A 70 10.22 1.83 -7.05
C SER A 70 9.83 1.39 -5.64
N ILE A 71 8.94 2.13 -4.96
CA ILE A 71 8.43 1.76 -3.62
C ILE A 71 7.63 0.46 -3.62
N LEU A 72 6.96 0.12 -4.72
CA LEU A 72 6.13 -1.08 -4.82
C LEU A 72 6.98 -2.36 -4.72
N THR A 73 8.26 -2.26 -5.07
CA THR A 73 9.24 -3.36 -4.90
C THR A 73 9.81 -3.46 -3.49
N ARG A 74 9.64 -2.43 -2.66
CA ARG A 74 10.19 -2.35 -1.28
C ARG A 74 9.18 -2.91 -0.29
N SER A 75 9.06 -4.23 -0.27
CA SER A 75 8.14 -4.93 0.62
C SER A 75 8.82 -5.90 1.59
N ILE A 76 8.13 -6.18 2.69
CA ILE A 76 8.50 -7.24 3.64
C ILE A 76 7.31 -8.17 3.86
N GLU A 77 7.60 -9.42 4.21
CA GLU A 77 6.58 -10.39 4.59
C GLU A 77 6.63 -10.68 6.10
N THR A 78 5.45 -10.72 6.72
CA THR A 78 5.26 -11.06 8.14
C THR A 78 4.27 -12.21 8.30
N ASN A 79 4.22 -12.88 9.45
CA ASN A 79 3.17 -13.87 9.71
C ASN A 79 1.77 -13.20 9.71
N LYS A 80 0.74 -13.92 9.26
CA LYS A 80 -0.68 -13.53 9.34
C LYS A 80 -1.13 -13.23 10.77
N ASP A 81 -0.56 -13.93 11.75
CA ASP A 81 -0.91 -13.77 13.18
C ASP A 81 -0.45 -12.42 13.76
N LEU A 82 0.20 -11.57 12.95
CA LEU A 82 0.54 -10.20 13.32
C LEU A 82 -0.70 -9.36 13.62
N LEU A 83 -1.81 -9.61 12.92
CA LEU A 83 -3.06 -8.89 13.05
C LEU A 83 -4.18 -9.86 13.47
N PRO A 84 -5.12 -9.41 14.32
CA PRO A 84 -6.32 -10.19 14.62
C PRO A 84 -7.12 -10.55 13.36
N ASP A 85 -7.64 -11.77 13.31
CA ASP A 85 -8.36 -12.32 12.16
C ASP A 85 -9.62 -11.50 11.78
N GLU A 86 -10.23 -10.76 12.71
CA GLU A 86 -11.36 -9.87 12.40
C GLU A 86 -11.00 -8.71 11.47
N PHE A 87 -9.71 -8.33 11.39
CA PHE A 87 -9.25 -7.23 10.53
C PHE A 87 -8.78 -7.71 9.16
N LEU A 88 -8.75 -9.03 8.92
CA LEU A 88 -8.33 -9.62 7.66
C LEU A 88 -9.55 -9.97 6.78
N LEU A 89 -9.48 -9.64 5.49
CA LEU A 89 -10.48 -10.01 4.50
C LEU A 89 -10.58 -11.53 4.39
N ARG A 90 -11.77 -12.06 4.67
CA ARG A 90 -12.06 -13.49 4.74
C ARG A 90 -12.35 -14.14 3.37
N TYR A 91 -12.25 -13.40 2.26
CA TYR A 91 -12.78 -13.79 0.96
C TYR A 91 -12.04 -14.92 0.20
N LYS A 92 -10.87 -15.38 0.64
CA LYS A 92 -10.21 -16.55 0.04
C LYS A 92 -10.50 -17.81 0.86
N VAL A 93 -11.56 -18.52 0.47
CA VAL A 93 -11.81 -19.91 0.85
C VAL A 93 -10.54 -20.73 0.54
N LYS A 94 -9.78 -21.05 1.58
CA LYS A 94 -8.81 -22.15 1.70
C LYS A 94 -7.79 -22.35 0.55
N ILE A 95 -7.09 -21.31 0.09
CA ILE A 95 -5.69 -21.43 -0.39
C ILE A 95 -4.96 -20.12 -0.04
N LYS A 96 -4.50 -19.97 1.20
CA LYS A 96 -3.58 -18.89 1.61
C LYS A 96 -2.55 -19.48 2.59
N SER A 97 -1.53 -20.10 2.02
CA SER A 97 -0.20 -20.06 2.61
C SER A 97 0.42 -18.74 2.18
N ASN A 98 1.25 -18.15 3.04
CA ASN A 98 2.03 -16.93 2.86
C ASN A 98 1.39 -15.72 3.55
N GLY A 99 2.23 -14.98 4.24
CA GLY A 99 1.92 -14.04 5.30
C GLY A 99 1.29 -12.72 4.85
N LEU A 100 1.56 -11.64 5.57
CA LEU A 100 1.17 -10.28 5.21
C LEU A 100 2.32 -9.59 4.52
N ILE A 101 2.06 -9.08 3.31
CA ILE A 101 3.01 -8.26 2.55
C ILE A 101 2.79 -6.79 2.87
N TRP A 102 3.84 -6.11 3.30
CA TRP A 102 3.83 -4.71 3.67
C TRP A 102 4.76 -3.90 2.77
N ILE A 103 4.26 -2.84 2.15
CA ILE A 103 5.02 -1.87 1.35
C ILE A 103 5.50 -0.75 2.28
N ILE A 104 6.80 -0.44 2.28
CA ILE A 104 7.38 0.47 3.28
C ILE A 104 7.57 1.89 2.73
N HIS A 105 6.98 2.86 3.41
CA HIS A 105 7.10 4.30 3.14
C HIS A 105 7.98 4.95 4.20
N ARG A 106 9.16 5.42 3.77
CA ARG A 106 10.03 6.23 4.63
C ARG A 106 9.53 7.67 4.74
N TYR A 107 9.25 8.25 3.59
CA TYR A 107 8.73 9.61 3.43
C TYR A 107 7.63 9.53 2.39
N ASP A 108 6.42 9.89 2.79
CA ASP A 108 5.32 10.13 1.87
C ASP A 108 4.87 11.60 1.97
N LYS A 109 4.36 12.10 0.85
CA LYS A 109 3.68 13.39 0.74
C LYS A 109 2.34 13.39 1.45
N ASP A 110 1.66 12.23 1.51
CA ASP A 110 0.56 12.00 2.47
C ASP A 110 1.09 11.18 3.65
N PRO A 111 1.59 11.82 4.71
CA PRO A 111 2.35 11.14 5.76
C PRO A 111 1.46 10.35 6.72
N PHE A 112 0.16 10.22 6.48
CA PHE A 112 -0.73 9.52 7.40
C PHE A 112 -0.42 8.01 7.43
N PRO A 113 -0.28 7.35 8.61
CA PRO A 113 -0.46 7.88 9.97
C PRO A 113 0.75 8.67 10.52
N SER A 114 1.97 8.30 10.15
CA SER A 114 3.18 9.08 10.33
C SER A 114 4.26 8.64 9.32
N ASN A 115 5.35 9.39 9.19
CA ASN A 115 6.55 8.91 8.51
C ASN A 115 7.54 8.39 9.55
N PRO A 116 8.08 7.16 9.44
CA PRO A 116 7.78 6.14 8.43
C PRO A 116 6.51 5.32 8.73
N HIS A 117 5.89 4.76 7.69
CA HIS A 117 4.76 3.83 7.80
C HIS A 117 4.86 2.68 6.80
N ALA A 118 3.98 1.70 6.93
CA ALA A 118 3.87 0.58 6.01
C ALA A 118 2.42 0.33 5.58
N HIS A 119 2.21 -0.09 4.34
CA HIS A 119 0.89 -0.39 3.77
C HIS A 119 0.73 -1.89 3.50
N GLN A 120 -0.32 -2.48 4.05
CA GLN A 120 -0.82 -3.80 3.68
C GLN A 120 -2.03 -3.59 2.78
N LEU A 121 -1.81 -3.71 1.47
CA LEU A 121 -2.80 -3.28 0.47
C LEU A 121 -4.03 -4.19 0.43
N GLU A 122 -3.86 -5.50 0.67
CA GLU A 122 -4.99 -6.43 0.57
C GLU A 122 -6.14 -6.05 1.51
N ASN A 123 -5.83 -5.64 2.75
CA ASN A 123 -6.80 -5.33 3.81
C ASN A 123 -7.01 -3.83 4.05
N ASN A 124 -6.37 -2.98 3.24
CA ASN A 124 -6.29 -1.53 3.45
C ASN A 124 -5.76 -1.11 4.83
N ILE A 125 -4.69 -1.75 5.31
CA ILE A 125 -4.16 -1.47 6.65
C ILE A 125 -2.87 -0.66 6.53
N LYS A 126 -2.82 0.46 7.25
CA LYS A 126 -1.63 1.29 7.42
C LYS A 126 -1.04 1.05 8.81
N LEU A 127 0.24 0.70 8.89
CA LEU A 127 0.99 0.51 10.13
C LEU A 127 1.94 1.69 10.35
N ASP A 128 1.79 2.37 11.46
CA ASP A 128 2.76 3.35 11.96
C ASP A 128 4.00 2.63 12.49
N LEU A 129 5.16 2.83 11.85
CA LEU A 129 6.41 2.16 12.22
C LEU A 129 7.12 2.83 13.41
N SER A 130 6.62 3.96 13.90
CA SER A 130 7.12 4.65 15.10
C SER A 130 6.39 4.21 16.37
N THR A 131 5.11 3.83 16.25
CA THR A 131 4.24 3.53 17.40
C THR A 131 3.65 2.12 17.40
N GLY A 132 3.63 1.44 16.25
CA GLY A 132 2.98 0.13 16.10
C GLY A 132 1.45 0.20 15.97
N LYS A 133 0.88 1.40 15.85
CA LYS A 133 -0.57 1.57 15.64
C LYS A 133 -0.95 1.21 14.21
N CYS A 134 -2.00 0.42 14.08
CA CYS A 134 -2.61 0.05 12.81
C CYS A 134 -3.89 0.87 12.60
N TYR A 135 -4.08 1.29 11.37
CA TYR A 135 -5.21 2.07 10.91
C TYR A 135 -5.83 1.39 9.69
N LYS A 136 -7.15 1.42 9.59
CA LYS A 136 -7.86 1.13 8.34
C LYS A 136 -8.49 2.42 7.86
N VAL A 137 -8.18 2.82 6.62
CA VAL A 137 -8.43 4.18 6.14
C VAL A 137 -7.74 5.17 7.10
N ARG A 138 -8.51 5.88 7.95
CA ARG A 138 -7.98 6.79 8.98
C ARG A 138 -8.40 6.44 10.41
N SER A 139 -9.08 5.32 10.59
CA SER A 139 -9.58 4.87 11.90
C SER A 139 -8.58 3.94 12.55
N TYR A 140 -8.24 4.20 13.81
CA TYR A 140 -7.44 3.28 14.63
C TYR A 140 -8.18 1.96 14.80
N ILE A 141 -7.48 0.83 14.59
CA ILE A 141 -8.06 -0.51 14.73
C ILE A 141 -7.35 -1.35 15.80
N TYR A 142 -6.03 -1.28 15.88
CA TYR A 142 -5.23 -2.19 16.70
C TYR A 142 -3.82 -1.62 16.92
N THR A 143 -3.11 -2.09 17.93
CA THR A 143 -1.67 -1.81 18.13
C THR A 143 -0.92 -3.12 18.21
N ILE A 144 0.07 -3.34 17.33
CA ILE A 144 0.88 -4.56 17.34
C ILE A 144 1.80 -4.60 18.58
N SER A 145 2.22 -5.81 18.96
CA SER A 145 3.18 -5.96 20.05
C SER A 145 4.51 -5.26 19.74
N LYS A 146 5.18 -4.73 20.78
CA LYS A 146 6.50 -4.10 20.64
C LYS A 146 7.53 -5.03 19.98
N LYS A 147 7.47 -6.33 20.28
CA LYS A 147 8.32 -7.34 19.66
C LYS A 147 8.11 -7.38 18.14
N ASN A 148 6.86 -7.50 17.70
CA ASN A 148 6.54 -7.53 16.28
C ASN A 148 6.91 -6.21 15.57
N LEU A 149 6.72 -5.06 16.23
CA LEU A 149 7.14 -3.77 15.69
C LEU A 149 8.66 -3.71 15.45
N ILE A 150 9.46 -4.17 16.42
CA ILE A 150 10.92 -4.25 16.28
C ILE A 150 11.30 -5.18 15.13
N ASP A 151 10.70 -6.36 15.05
CA ASP A 151 11.00 -7.34 13.99
C ASP A 151 10.68 -6.78 12.59
N ILE A 152 9.55 -6.06 12.45
CA ILE A 152 9.15 -5.40 11.21
C ILE A 152 10.12 -4.28 10.85
N ARG A 153 10.51 -3.45 11.81
CA ARG A 153 11.45 -2.36 11.59
C ARG A 153 12.82 -2.87 11.14
N LEU A 154 13.34 -3.92 11.77
CA LEU A 154 14.62 -4.53 11.36
C LEU A 154 14.57 -5.03 9.90
N LYS A 155 13.46 -5.66 9.49
CA LYS A 155 13.25 -6.08 8.10
C LYS A 155 13.15 -4.88 7.15
N ALA A 156 12.43 -3.84 7.55
CA ALA A 156 12.29 -2.61 6.77
C ALA A 156 13.65 -1.91 6.57
N GLU A 157 14.46 -1.81 7.62
CA GLU A 157 15.83 -1.26 7.55
C GLU A 157 16.73 -2.05 6.60
N GLN A 158 16.62 -3.39 6.60
CA GLN A 158 17.36 -4.24 5.66
C GLN A 158 16.95 -4.02 4.19
N VAL A 159 15.64 -3.92 3.92
CA VAL A 159 15.12 -3.69 2.56
C VAL A 159 15.44 -2.28 2.08
N LEU A 160 15.32 -1.29 2.94
CA LEU A 160 15.62 0.11 2.61
C LEU A 160 17.12 0.43 2.64
N LYS A 161 17.95 -0.44 3.23
CA LYS A 161 19.39 -0.26 3.46
C LYS A 161 19.73 1.02 4.23
N ILE A 162 18.91 1.36 5.23
CA ILE A 162 19.03 2.56 6.08
C ILE A 162 18.46 2.30 7.47
N ASP A 163 18.81 3.13 8.44
CA ASP A 163 18.19 3.13 9.77
C ASP A 163 16.88 3.93 9.80
N LEU A 164 15.86 3.41 10.49
CA LEU A 164 14.60 4.13 10.70
C LEU A 164 14.69 5.03 11.94
N PRO A 165 13.93 6.15 11.99
CA PRO A 165 13.91 7.04 13.15
C PRO A 165 13.56 6.31 14.46
N PRO A 166 14.07 6.78 15.63
CA PRO A 166 13.77 6.16 16.92
C PRO A 166 12.28 6.00 17.20
N LEU A 167 11.94 4.98 17.98
CA LEU A 167 10.58 4.72 18.42
C LEU A 167 10.05 5.84 19.33
N LEU A 168 8.75 6.12 19.24
CA LEU A 168 8.06 7.15 20.03
C LEU A 168 7.27 6.57 21.22
N ILE A 169 7.70 5.42 21.74
CA ILE A 169 7.02 4.65 22.80
C ILE A 169 7.80 4.64 24.12
#